data_AF-A0A068TNJ4-F1
#
_entry.id   AF-A0A068TNJ4-F1
#
_cell.length_a   1.000
_cell.length_b   1.000
_cell.length_c   1.000
_cell.angle_alpha   90.00
_cell.angle_beta   90.00
_cell.angle_gamma   90.00
#
_symmetry.space_group_name_H-M   'P 1'
#
loop_
_entity.id
_entity.type
_entity.pdbx_description
1 polymer ?
#
loop_
_entity_poly.entity_id
_entity_poly.type
_entity_poly.pdbx_seq_one_letter_code
_entity_poly.pdbx_strand_id
1 'polypeptide(L)'
;MRQSELHALYLLKQQQLGLFTLWNRTTLLPHNPLNFSVNPTNASSNVVDSLPSSSPARLEDLKSDLLRHISLNKQIQQVLLSSHRLGDPLDSLSSNTSTDPTLGAGFDGCRKVEQGPSSQRRTIDWNPKSNKYLFAMCVSGQMSNHLICLEKHMFFAAALNRVLVIPSSKVDYEFHRVLDIDHINKCLGRKVVVTFEEFAASRKNRPRIDKFLCYFSSPQPCFMDDERVKKLKSLGVSLPKLESAWTDDVKNPKQRTIQDVLSKFSTDDDVIAIGDVFFADVEREWVTQPGGPIAHKCKTLIEPSRFILLTAQRFVQTFLGRDFIALHFRRHGFLKFCNAKQPSCFYPVPQAADCINRVVERANTPVIYLSTDAAESETGLLQSLLVLNGKTVPLVKRPGRSSAEKWDALLYRHGLEADSQVEAMLDKTICALSTAFIGSSGSTFTEDILRLRKGWGSASMCDEYLCQDEVPNFIAEDE
;
A
#
# COMPACT_ATOMS: atom_id res chain seq x y z
N MET A 1 -16.72 36.26 19.96
CA MET A 1 -16.30 34.90 20.33
C MET A 1 -15.37 34.42 19.22
N ARG A 2 -14.12 34.05 19.54
CA ARG A 2 -13.13 33.58 18.56
C ARG A 2 -13.64 32.28 17.90
N GLN A 3 -13.24 31.99 16.67
CA GLN A 3 -13.66 30.78 15.94
C GLN A 3 -13.34 29.49 16.71
N SER A 4 -12.21 29.47 17.43
CA SER A 4 -11.82 28.38 18.33
C SER A 4 -12.76 28.22 19.53
N GLU A 5 -13.23 29.32 20.12
CA GLU A 5 -14.21 29.29 21.22
C GLU A 5 -15.57 28.77 20.74
N LEU A 6 -16.03 29.18 19.54
CA LEU A 6 -17.25 28.65 18.93
C LEU A 6 -17.14 27.16 18.59
N HIS A 7 -15.98 26.73 18.11
CA HIS A 7 -15.71 25.31 17.84
C HIS A 7 -15.64 24.49 19.14
N ALA A 8 -15.03 25.02 20.19
CA ALA A 8 -15.01 24.39 21.51
C ALA A 8 -16.43 24.26 22.10
N LEU A 9 -17.28 25.29 21.96
CA LEU A 9 -18.68 25.23 22.39
C LEU A 9 -19.50 24.22 21.58
N TYR A 10 -19.23 24.09 20.28
CA TYR A 10 -19.85 23.07 19.44
C TYR A 10 -19.48 21.65 19.91
N LEU A 11 -18.18 21.40 20.17
CA LEU A 11 -17.70 20.13 20.69
C LEU A 11 -18.26 19.83 22.09
N LEU A 12 -18.34 20.83 22.98
CA LEU A 12 -18.98 20.69 24.29
C LEU A 12 -20.46 20.30 24.18
N LYS A 13 -21.20 20.90 23.23
CA LYS A 13 -22.59 20.55 22.96
C LYS A 13 -22.73 19.12 22.46
N GLN A 14 -21.83 18.66 21.58
CA GLN A 14 -21.80 17.28 21.10
C GLN A 14 -21.49 16.29 22.23
N GLN A 15 -20.59 16.67 23.15
CA GLN A 15 -20.31 15.88 24.35
C GLN A 15 -21.54 15.72 25.23
N GLN A 16 -22.20 16.83 25.53
CA GLN A 16 -23.37 16.88 26.38
C GLN A 16 -24.47 15.96 25.83
N LEU A 17 -24.76 16.05 24.53
CA LEU A 17 -25.75 15.21 23.87
C LEU A 17 -25.38 13.72 23.93
N GLY A 18 -24.11 13.38 23.71
CA GLY A 18 -23.66 11.99 23.79
C GLY A 18 -23.65 11.45 25.23
N LEU A 19 -23.39 12.28 26.25
CA LEU A 19 -23.45 11.90 27.66
C LEU A 19 -24.89 11.72 28.12
N PHE A 20 -25.83 12.56 27.66
CA PHE A 20 -27.26 12.35 27.87
C PHE A 20 -27.76 11.06 27.22
N THR A 21 -27.27 10.74 26.03
CA THR A 21 -27.60 9.48 25.34
C THR A 21 -27.06 8.28 26.12
N LEU A 22 -25.86 8.38 26.66
CA LEU A 22 -25.24 7.35 27.51
C LEU A 22 -26.02 7.16 28.81
N TRP A 23 -26.40 8.26 29.47
CA TRP A 23 -27.22 8.28 30.69
C TRP A 23 -28.60 7.64 30.48
N ASN A 24 -29.28 7.96 29.37
CA ASN A 24 -30.57 7.35 29.06
C ASN A 24 -30.47 5.85 28.75
N ARG A 25 -29.33 5.39 28.25
CA ARG A 25 -29.06 3.96 28.05
C ARG A 25 -28.78 3.23 29.36
N THR A 26 -28.21 3.90 30.37
CA THR A 26 -27.99 3.31 31.70
C THR A 26 -29.23 3.39 32.61
N THR A 27 -30.15 4.34 32.42
CA THR A 27 -31.38 4.45 33.24
C THR A 27 -32.53 3.53 32.81
N LEU A 28 -32.46 2.93 31.61
CA LEU A 28 -33.38 1.88 31.15
C LEU A 28 -33.04 0.48 31.68
N LEU A 29 -32.11 0.38 32.65
CA LEU A 29 -31.91 -0.83 33.43
C LEU A 29 -33.16 -1.09 34.30
N PRO A 30 -33.81 -2.27 34.22
CA PRO A 30 -34.86 -2.59 35.16
C PRO A 30 -34.24 -2.78 36.55
N HIS A 31 -34.43 -1.79 37.42
CA HIS A 31 -34.27 -1.98 38.86
C HIS A 31 -35.41 -2.88 39.35
N ASN A 32 -35.14 -4.18 39.50
CA ASN A 32 -35.97 -5.03 40.34
C ASN A 32 -35.58 -4.76 41.81
N PRO A 33 -36.48 -4.31 42.69
CA PRO A 33 -36.18 -4.23 44.11
C PRO A 33 -36.14 -5.66 44.67
N LEU A 34 -34.98 -6.05 45.19
CA LEU A 34 -34.79 -7.33 45.88
C LEU A 34 -35.59 -7.34 47.20
N ASN A 35 -36.73 -8.01 47.20
CA ASN A 35 -37.44 -8.39 48.42
C ASN A 35 -36.80 -9.67 48.98
N PHE A 36 -35.97 -9.53 50.01
CA PHE A 36 -35.46 -10.66 50.79
C PHE A 36 -36.51 -11.09 51.81
N SER A 37 -37.14 -12.25 51.60
CA SER A 37 -37.76 -13.04 52.66
C SER A 37 -37.35 -14.49 52.49
N VAL A 38 -36.62 -14.99 53.47
CA VAL A 38 -36.07 -16.34 53.56
C VAL A 38 -37.07 -17.21 54.31
N ASN A 39 -37.47 -18.35 53.74
CA ASN A 39 -37.48 -19.61 54.50
C ASN A 39 -37.55 -20.86 53.61
N PRO A 40 -36.91 -21.97 54.01
CA PRO A 40 -36.66 -23.12 53.14
C PRO A 40 -37.57 -24.31 53.46
N THR A 41 -38.01 -25.05 52.43
CA THR A 41 -38.17 -26.52 52.50
C THR A 41 -38.39 -27.12 51.10
N ASN A 42 -37.49 -28.03 50.73
CA ASN A 42 -37.59 -29.20 49.83
C ASN A 42 -38.76 -29.30 48.83
N ALA A 43 -38.43 -29.39 47.53
CA ALA A 43 -38.54 -30.63 46.74
C ALA A 43 -38.21 -30.37 45.26
N SER A 44 -37.67 -31.41 44.63
CA SER A 44 -37.24 -31.56 43.25
C SER A 44 -38.25 -31.16 42.15
N SER A 45 -37.81 -30.34 41.19
CA SER A 45 -38.13 -30.49 39.76
C SER A 45 -37.35 -29.49 38.90
N ASN A 46 -36.83 -29.97 37.78
CA ASN A 46 -36.12 -29.24 36.72
C ASN A 46 -36.73 -27.87 36.39
N VAL A 47 -35.96 -26.80 36.60
CA VAL A 47 -36.18 -25.50 35.96
C VAL A 47 -34.81 -24.97 35.52
N VAL A 48 -34.73 -24.64 34.24
CA VAL A 48 -33.58 -24.09 33.53
C VAL A 48 -33.16 -22.77 34.20
N ASP A 49 -31.97 -22.75 34.76
CA ASP A 49 -31.38 -21.58 35.42
C ASP A 49 -30.84 -20.60 34.37
N SER A 50 -31.72 -19.78 33.80
CA SER A 50 -31.33 -18.66 32.95
C SER A 50 -31.09 -17.42 33.81
N LEU A 51 -29.88 -17.30 34.36
CA LEU A 51 -29.34 -16.00 34.76
C LEU A 51 -29.37 -15.07 33.53
N PRO A 52 -29.91 -13.83 33.61
CA PRO A 52 -29.59 -12.84 32.61
C PRO A 52 -28.14 -12.41 32.85
N SER A 53 -27.21 -13.10 32.20
CA SER A 53 -25.84 -12.61 32.05
C SER A 53 -25.92 -11.20 31.48
N SER A 54 -25.48 -10.21 32.25
CA SER A 54 -25.14 -8.89 31.72
C SER A 54 -24.20 -9.13 30.54
N SER A 55 -24.68 -8.79 29.33
CA SER A 55 -24.01 -9.17 28.09
C SER A 55 -22.63 -8.49 28.03
N PRO A 56 -21.51 -9.21 27.86
CA PRO A 56 -20.17 -8.61 27.75
C PRO A 56 -20.09 -7.59 26.60
N ALA A 57 -20.91 -7.76 25.56
CA ALA A 57 -21.07 -6.80 24.46
C ALA A 57 -21.53 -5.41 24.95
N ARG A 58 -22.45 -5.33 25.92
CA ARG A 58 -22.99 -4.05 26.42
C ARG A 58 -21.99 -3.29 27.30
N LEU A 59 -21.09 -4.00 27.98
CA LEU A 59 -20.01 -3.40 28.76
C LEU A 59 -18.90 -2.86 27.85
N GLU A 60 -18.56 -3.57 26.78
CA GLU A 60 -17.64 -3.06 25.76
C GLU A 60 -18.23 -1.89 24.96
N ASP A 61 -19.54 -1.89 24.68
CA ASP A 61 -20.23 -0.73 24.08
C ASP A 61 -20.18 0.50 25.00
N LEU A 62 -20.44 0.32 26.30
CA LEU A 62 -20.34 1.39 27.30
C LEU A 62 -18.91 1.94 27.42
N LYS A 63 -17.92 1.04 27.39
CA LYS A 63 -16.49 1.39 27.46
C LYS A 63 -16.04 2.14 26.20
N SER A 64 -16.49 1.71 25.03
CA SER A 64 -16.26 2.40 23.75
C SER A 64 -16.90 3.78 23.73
N ASP A 65 -18.17 3.88 24.15
CA ASP A 65 -18.89 5.16 24.24
C ASP A 65 -18.23 6.12 25.27
N LEU A 66 -17.69 5.60 26.37
CA LEU A 66 -16.96 6.38 27.37
C LEU A 66 -15.60 6.87 26.85
N LEU A 67 -14.85 6.00 26.15
CA LEU A 67 -13.60 6.36 25.49
C LEU A 67 -13.81 7.46 24.43
N ARG A 68 -14.93 7.41 23.69
CA ARG A 68 -15.34 8.47 22.77
C ARG A 68 -15.47 9.83 23.47
N HIS A 69 -16.07 9.87 24.66
CA HIS A 69 -16.22 11.11 25.44
C HIS A 69 -14.90 11.63 26.02
N ILE A 70 -13.99 10.73 26.37
CA ILE A 70 -12.62 11.07 26.81
C ILE A 70 -11.82 11.66 25.65
N SER A 71 -11.95 11.11 24.44
CA SER A 71 -11.31 11.64 23.23
C SER A 71 -11.86 13.03 22.88
N LEU A 72 -13.18 13.23 22.96
CA LEU A 72 -13.80 14.52 22.71
C LEU A 72 -13.34 15.60 23.72
N ASN A 73 -13.11 15.23 25.00
CA ASN A 73 -12.49 16.10 25.99
C ASN A 73 -11.09 16.58 25.57
N LYS A 74 -10.26 15.69 25.00
CA LYS A 74 -8.93 16.06 24.50
C LYS A 74 -9.02 17.04 23.32
N GLN A 75 -9.99 16.88 22.43
CA GLN A 75 -10.22 17.80 21.32
C GLN A 75 -10.65 19.19 21.82
N ILE A 76 -11.60 19.25 22.77
CA ILE A 76 -12.00 20.51 23.41
C ILE A 76 -10.79 21.20 24.06
N GLN A 77 -9.95 20.44 24.77
CA GLN A 77 -8.72 20.97 25.37
C GLN A 77 -7.75 21.50 24.31
N GLN A 78 -7.51 20.77 23.22
CA GLN A 78 -6.61 21.21 22.15
C GLN A 78 -7.09 22.50 21.47
N VAL A 79 -8.40 22.63 21.22
CA VAL A 79 -9.00 23.82 20.59
C VAL A 79 -8.98 25.03 21.52
N LEU A 80 -9.19 24.83 22.81
CA LEU A 80 -9.09 25.91 23.80
C LEU A 80 -7.63 26.34 24.04
N LEU A 81 -6.69 25.38 24.06
CA LEU A 81 -5.26 25.65 24.27
C LEU A 81 -4.56 26.22 23.04
N SER A 82 -5.03 25.92 21.82
CA SER A 82 -4.50 26.51 20.58
C SER A 82 -4.82 28.00 20.46
N SER A 83 -5.90 28.46 21.11
CA SER A 83 -6.32 29.87 21.18
C SER A 83 -5.32 30.80 21.90
N HIS A 84 -4.33 30.22 22.59
CA HIS A 84 -3.30 30.94 23.35
C HIS A 84 -1.94 31.05 22.62
N ARG A 85 -1.82 30.59 21.37
CA ARG A 85 -0.68 30.91 20.51
C ARG A 85 -1.04 32.13 19.64
N LEU A 86 -0.54 33.31 20.02
CA LEU A 86 -0.86 34.59 19.39
C LEU A 86 0.36 35.16 18.65
N GLY A 87 0.14 35.55 17.39
CA GLY A 87 0.95 36.40 16.52
C GLY A 87 1.09 35.80 15.10
N ASP A 88 0.62 36.37 13.99
CA ASP A 88 -0.17 37.57 13.63
C ASP A 88 -0.78 37.32 12.20
N PRO A 89 -1.55 38.20 11.53
CA PRO A 89 -2.75 37.82 10.75
C PRO A 89 -2.76 38.18 9.24
N LEU A 90 -3.86 37.77 8.58
CA LEU A 90 -4.35 38.10 7.21
C LEU A 90 -3.66 37.34 6.05
N ASP A 91 -4.32 36.78 5.02
CA ASP A 91 -5.64 37.06 4.47
C ASP A 91 -6.07 35.93 3.50
N SER A 92 -7.36 35.89 3.15
CA SER A 92 -8.00 35.08 2.08
C SER A 92 -8.50 33.66 2.43
N LEU A 93 -9.61 33.60 3.20
CA LEU A 93 -10.64 32.58 3.03
C LEU A 93 -11.72 33.17 2.11
N SER A 94 -11.65 32.86 0.81
CA SER A 94 -12.79 33.04 -0.09
C SER A 94 -13.69 31.82 0.01
N SER A 95 -14.94 32.09 0.37
CA SER A 95 -16.03 31.14 0.46
C SER A 95 -16.30 30.48 -0.88
N ASN A 96 -16.26 29.15 -0.93
CA ASN A 96 -17.11 28.39 -1.83
C ASN A 96 -17.75 27.25 -1.04
N THR A 97 -19.05 27.43 -0.82
CA THR A 97 -20.02 26.41 -0.43
C THR A 97 -19.92 25.21 -1.37
N SER A 98 -19.21 24.18 -0.92
CA SER A 98 -19.41 22.82 -1.37
C SER A 98 -19.70 21.99 -0.12
N THR A 99 -20.82 21.29 -0.15
CA THR A 99 -21.26 20.35 0.87
C THR A 99 -20.18 19.29 1.05
N ASP A 100 -19.39 19.44 2.10
CA ASP A 100 -18.40 18.47 2.55
C ASP A 100 -19.12 17.22 3.10
N PRO A 101 -18.96 16.03 2.50
CA PRO A 101 -19.62 14.80 2.95
C PRO A 101 -18.93 14.13 4.14
N THR A 102 -17.97 14.78 4.80
CA THR A 102 -17.13 14.14 5.85
C THR A 102 -17.74 14.13 7.26
N LEU A 103 -18.93 14.69 7.48
CA LEU A 103 -19.48 14.85 8.84
C LEU A 103 -20.62 13.88 9.21
N GLY A 104 -20.75 12.75 8.49
CA GLY A 104 -21.85 11.79 8.66
C GLY A 104 -21.49 10.31 8.74
N ALA A 105 -20.22 9.92 8.78
CA ALA A 105 -19.84 8.51 8.93
C ALA A 105 -19.66 8.18 10.42
N GLY A 106 -20.49 7.27 10.95
CA GLY A 106 -20.32 6.71 12.27
C GLY A 106 -18.93 6.09 12.45
N PHE A 107 -18.57 5.83 13.72
CA PHE A 107 -17.38 5.07 14.15
C PHE A 107 -17.36 3.62 13.60
N ASP A 108 -17.40 3.45 12.28
CA ASP A 108 -17.08 2.21 11.59
C ASP A 108 -15.54 2.11 11.60
N GLY A 109 -14.99 1.42 12.60
CA GLY A 109 -13.55 1.13 12.69
C GLY A 109 -13.02 0.58 11.36
N CYS A 110 -11.76 0.89 11.02
CA CYS A 110 -11.07 0.67 9.73
C CYS A 110 -11.69 -0.36 8.78
N ARG A 111 -12.84 -0.02 8.19
CA ARG A 111 -13.60 -0.94 7.34
C ARG A 111 -12.80 -1.13 6.07
N LYS A 112 -12.87 -2.36 5.54
CA LYS A 112 -12.35 -2.64 4.20
C LYS A 112 -13.10 -1.80 3.19
N VAL A 113 -12.36 -1.19 2.26
CA VAL A 113 -12.95 -0.47 1.14
C VAL A 113 -13.65 -1.49 0.26
N GLU A 114 -14.96 -1.33 0.06
CA GLU A 114 -15.71 -2.18 -0.86
C GLU A 114 -15.16 -1.98 -2.27
N GLN A 115 -14.66 -3.07 -2.86
CA GLN A 115 -14.31 -3.05 -4.27
C GLN A 115 -15.63 -2.90 -5.05
N GLY A 116 -15.75 -1.82 -5.83
CA GLY A 116 -16.89 -1.62 -6.72
C GLY A 116 -17.09 -2.83 -7.65
N PRO A 117 -18.29 -3.00 -8.22
CA PRO A 117 -18.59 -4.15 -9.08
C PRO A 117 -17.55 -4.29 -10.18
N SER A 118 -17.02 -5.51 -10.37
CA SER A 118 -16.00 -5.78 -11.39
C SER A 118 -16.42 -5.36 -12.81
N SER A 119 -17.73 -5.20 -13.05
CA SER A 119 -18.37 -4.76 -14.29
C SER A 119 -18.21 -3.27 -14.61
N GLN A 120 -17.77 -2.43 -13.67
CA GLN A 120 -17.49 -1.01 -13.91
C GLN A 120 -16.01 -0.73 -14.27
N ARG A 121 -15.15 -1.76 -14.21
CA ARG A 121 -13.73 -1.61 -14.54
C ARG A 121 -13.56 -1.50 -16.05
N ARG A 122 -12.87 -0.46 -16.52
CA ARG A 122 -12.38 -0.41 -17.90
C ARG A 122 -11.29 -1.46 -18.02
N THR A 123 -11.42 -2.47 -18.87
CA THR A 123 -10.38 -3.50 -19.05
C THR A 123 -10.09 -3.78 -20.52
N ILE A 124 -8.88 -4.25 -20.81
CA ILE A 124 -8.48 -4.77 -22.11
C ILE A 124 -8.27 -6.29 -22.04
N ASP A 125 -8.76 -7.00 -23.05
CA ASP A 125 -8.46 -8.42 -23.24
C ASP A 125 -7.07 -8.59 -23.82
N TRP A 126 -6.25 -9.43 -23.19
CA TRP A 126 -4.93 -9.76 -23.71
C TRP A 126 -5.01 -10.99 -24.62
N ASN A 127 -5.13 -10.75 -25.92
CA ASN A 127 -5.25 -11.78 -26.95
C ASN A 127 -4.03 -11.78 -27.87
N PRO A 128 -2.85 -12.25 -27.41
CA PRO A 128 -1.63 -12.12 -28.18
C PRO A 128 -1.62 -13.00 -29.43
N LYS A 129 -1.01 -12.50 -30.50
CA LYS A 129 -0.72 -13.29 -31.71
C LYS A 129 0.44 -14.25 -31.40
N SER A 130 0.29 -15.54 -31.73
CA SER A 130 1.17 -16.64 -31.28
C SER A 130 2.67 -16.49 -31.63
N ASN A 131 3.03 -15.64 -32.59
CA ASN A 131 4.42 -15.41 -33.01
C ASN A 131 4.88 -13.96 -32.83
N LYS A 132 4.09 -13.11 -32.17
CA LYS A 132 4.40 -11.69 -31.95
C LYS A 132 4.79 -11.48 -30.50
N TYR A 133 6.00 -10.97 -30.27
CA TYR A 133 6.59 -10.81 -28.96
C TYR A 133 6.89 -9.33 -28.68
N LEU A 134 6.73 -8.95 -27.42
CA LEU A 134 7.23 -7.70 -26.85
C LEU A 134 8.29 -8.06 -25.81
N PHE A 135 9.53 -7.67 -26.06
CA PHE A 135 10.64 -7.82 -25.13
C PHE A 135 10.64 -6.62 -24.17
N ALA A 136 10.40 -6.87 -22.88
CA ALA A 136 10.40 -5.82 -21.87
C ALA A 136 11.81 -5.42 -21.46
N MET A 137 11.98 -4.14 -21.17
CA MET A 137 13.22 -3.57 -20.63
C MET A 137 12.88 -2.74 -19.40
N CYS A 138 13.28 -3.18 -18.22
CA CYS A 138 13.09 -2.43 -16.97
C CYS A 138 14.43 -2.27 -16.28
N VAL A 139 15.04 -1.09 -16.36
CA VAL A 139 16.45 -0.93 -15.97
C VAL A 139 16.69 0.23 -15.01
N SER A 140 15.63 0.96 -14.67
CA SER A 140 15.66 2.16 -13.84
C SER A 140 15.14 1.88 -12.44
N GLY A 141 15.90 2.34 -11.44
CA GLY A 141 15.48 2.38 -10.04
C GLY A 141 15.71 1.08 -9.28
N GLN A 142 14.85 0.81 -8.30
CA GLN A 142 14.88 -0.37 -7.43
C GLN A 142 13.70 -1.30 -7.71
N MET A 143 13.51 -2.35 -6.92
CA MET A 143 12.45 -3.36 -7.07
C MET A 143 11.07 -2.79 -7.45
N SER A 144 10.56 -1.78 -6.73
CA SER A 144 9.25 -1.19 -7.05
C SER A 144 9.20 -0.54 -8.43
N ASN A 145 10.28 0.10 -8.87
CA ASN A 145 10.36 0.73 -10.18
C ASN A 145 10.29 -0.32 -11.30
N HIS A 146 11.01 -1.43 -11.12
CA HIS A 146 11.02 -2.53 -12.07
C HIS A 146 9.66 -3.25 -12.15
N LEU A 147 8.97 -3.43 -11.02
CA LEU A 147 7.61 -4.00 -11.01
C LEU A 147 6.59 -3.09 -11.72
N ILE A 148 6.63 -1.79 -11.43
CA ILE A 148 5.79 -0.80 -12.11
C ILE A 148 6.09 -0.78 -13.63
N CYS A 149 7.37 -0.84 -13.99
CA CYS A 149 7.78 -0.93 -15.39
C CYS A 149 7.27 -2.21 -16.06
N LEU A 150 7.35 -3.36 -15.39
CA LEU A 150 6.85 -4.63 -15.91
C LEU A 150 5.33 -4.58 -16.10
N GLU A 151 4.59 -4.01 -15.15
CA GLU A 151 3.14 -3.82 -15.23
C GLU A 151 2.74 -2.95 -16.42
N LYS A 152 3.47 -1.86 -16.67
CA LYS A 152 3.27 -1.02 -17.86
C LYS A 152 3.60 -1.77 -19.15
N HIS A 153 4.64 -2.59 -19.16
CA HIS A 153 4.92 -3.48 -20.29
C HIS A 153 3.84 -4.54 -20.51
N MET A 154 3.23 -5.09 -19.46
CA MET A 154 2.07 -5.98 -19.57
C MET A 154 0.90 -5.26 -20.23
N PHE A 155 0.62 -4.01 -19.81
CA PHE A 155 -0.42 -3.19 -20.45
C PHE A 155 -0.11 -2.93 -21.93
N PHE A 156 1.13 -2.61 -22.28
CA PHE A 156 1.54 -2.37 -23.67
C PHE A 156 1.46 -3.66 -24.50
N ALA A 157 1.89 -4.80 -23.95
CA ALA A 157 1.80 -6.10 -24.61
C ALA A 157 0.34 -6.49 -24.87
N ALA A 158 -0.56 -6.23 -23.92
CA ALA A 158 -1.99 -6.42 -24.09
C ALA A 158 -2.55 -5.53 -25.20
N ALA A 159 -2.26 -4.23 -25.18
CA ALA A 159 -2.69 -3.28 -26.21
C ALA A 159 -2.20 -3.66 -27.63
N LEU A 160 -0.95 -4.10 -27.73
CA LEU A 160 -0.30 -4.47 -29.00
C LEU A 160 -0.60 -5.91 -29.43
N ASN A 161 -1.36 -6.68 -28.65
CA ASN A 161 -1.61 -8.11 -28.86
C ASN A 161 -0.33 -8.93 -29.06
N ARG A 162 0.64 -8.74 -28.16
CA ARG A 162 1.94 -9.43 -28.16
C ARG A 162 2.13 -10.27 -26.91
N VAL A 163 2.84 -11.39 -27.03
CA VAL A 163 3.33 -12.15 -25.88
C VAL A 163 4.45 -11.34 -25.23
N LEU A 164 4.37 -11.11 -23.92
CA LEU A 164 5.41 -10.41 -23.18
C LEU A 164 6.56 -11.38 -22.85
N VAL A 165 7.78 -10.98 -23.19
CA VAL A 165 9.00 -11.68 -22.77
C VAL A 165 9.56 -10.96 -21.55
N ILE A 166 9.64 -11.66 -20.43
CA ILE A 166 10.35 -11.18 -19.23
C ILE A 166 11.85 -11.25 -19.52
N PRO A 167 12.60 -10.15 -19.33
CA PRO A 167 14.04 -10.13 -19.59
C PRO A 167 14.82 -11.11 -18.68
N SER A 168 16.01 -11.51 -19.14
CA SER A 168 16.91 -12.39 -18.39
C SER A 168 17.47 -11.68 -17.16
N SER A 169 17.74 -12.47 -16.12
CA SER A 169 18.41 -12.04 -14.88
C SER A 169 19.79 -11.44 -15.06
N LYS A 170 20.43 -11.69 -16.21
CA LYS A 170 21.73 -11.09 -16.56
C LYS A 170 21.62 -9.63 -17.01
N VAL A 171 20.42 -9.17 -17.34
CA VAL A 171 20.14 -7.82 -17.86
C VAL A 171 19.25 -7.05 -16.89
N ASP A 172 18.32 -7.75 -16.24
CA ASP A 172 17.30 -7.21 -15.35
C ASP A 172 17.13 -8.12 -14.11
N TYR A 173 16.11 -7.90 -13.31
CA TYR A 173 15.78 -8.65 -12.10
C TYR A 173 15.35 -10.10 -12.35
N GLU A 174 15.54 -10.90 -11.30
CA GLU A 174 15.10 -12.30 -11.25
C GLU A 174 13.61 -12.36 -10.91
N PHE A 175 12.77 -11.85 -11.82
CA PHE A 175 11.31 -11.76 -11.62
C PHE A 175 10.68 -13.10 -11.22
N HIS A 176 11.19 -14.23 -11.70
CA HIS A 176 10.69 -15.56 -11.36
C HIS A 176 10.90 -15.95 -9.88
N ARG A 177 11.85 -15.33 -9.17
CA ARG A 177 12.03 -15.54 -7.73
C ARG A 177 10.98 -14.79 -6.91
N VAL A 178 10.57 -13.63 -7.41
CA VAL A 178 9.69 -12.69 -6.69
C VAL A 178 8.23 -12.76 -7.10
N LEU A 179 7.91 -13.16 -8.33
CA LEU A 179 6.56 -13.22 -8.89
C LEU A 179 6.18 -14.64 -9.33
N ASP A 180 4.90 -14.97 -9.19
CA ASP A 180 4.34 -16.19 -9.77
C ASP A 180 3.93 -15.94 -11.24
N ILE A 181 4.85 -16.19 -12.17
CA ILE A 181 4.60 -15.98 -13.62
C ILE A 181 3.58 -16.97 -14.17
N ASP A 182 3.52 -18.18 -13.60
CA ASP A 182 2.54 -19.19 -14.00
C ASP A 182 1.12 -18.76 -13.60
N HIS A 183 0.96 -18.11 -12.45
CA HIS A 183 -0.30 -17.53 -12.01
C HIS A 183 -0.86 -16.55 -13.04
N ILE A 184 -0.03 -15.64 -13.58
CA ILE A 184 -0.45 -14.67 -14.63
C ILE A 184 -1.09 -15.41 -15.82
N ASN A 185 -0.39 -16.41 -16.37
CA ASN A 185 -0.87 -17.19 -17.50
C ASN A 185 -2.16 -17.99 -17.14
N LYS A 186 -2.23 -18.59 -15.95
CA LYS A 186 -3.42 -19.31 -15.47
C LYS A 186 -4.63 -18.39 -15.32
N CYS A 187 -4.43 -17.17 -14.84
CA CYS A 187 -5.47 -16.15 -14.67
C CYS A 187 -6.05 -15.67 -15.99
N LEU A 188 -5.23 -15.62 -17.04
CA LEU A 188 -5.66 -15.24 -18.38
C LEU A 188 -6.12 -16.45 -19.23
N GLY A 189 -5.91 -17.67 -18.71
CA GLY A 189 -6.31 -18.92 -19.36
C GLY A 189 -5.50 -19.24 -20.62
N ARG A 190 -4.39 -18.55 -20.86
CA ARG A 190 -3.52 -18.73 -22.03
C ARG A 190 -2.11 -18.21 -21.74
N LYS A 191 -1.15 -18.60 -22.58
CA LYS A 191 0.24 -18.17 -22.48
C LYS A 191 0.41 -16.76 -23.07
N VAL A 192 0.43 -15.75 -22.19
CA VAL A 192 0.62 -14.33 -22.53
C VAL A 192 1.98 -13.79 -22.11
N VAL A 193 2.62 -14.43 -21.13
CA VAL A 193 3.93 -14.06 -20.58
C VAL A 193 4.84 -15.27 -20.64
N VAL A 194 6.08 -15.07 -21.06
CA VAL A 194 7.12 -16.10 -21.16
C VAL A 194 8.43 -15.61 -20.56
N THR A 195 9.27 -16.53 -20.08
CA THR A 195 10.63 -16.17 -19.65
C THR A 195 11.54 -15.96 -20.86
N PHE A 196 12.67 -15.30 -20.64
CA PHE A 196 13.70 -15.16 -21.66
C PHE A 196 14.17 -16.52 -22.18
N GLU A 197 14.36 -17.51 -21.31
CA GLU A 197 14.86 -18.83 -21.66
C GLU A 197 13.86 -19.59 -22.55
N GLU A 198 12.56 -19.51 -22.24
CA GLU A 198 11.51 -20.08 -23.09
C GLU A 198 11.46 -19.41 -24.46
N PHE A 199 11.57 -18.07 -24.49
CA PHE A 199 11.61 -17.31 -25.73
C PHE A 199 12.85 -17.68 -26.57
N ALA A 200 14.04 -17.70 -25.96
CA ALA A 200 15.29 -18.05 -26.63
C ALA A 200 15.23 -19.47 -27.20
N ALA A 201 14.71 -20.44 -26.44
CA ALA A 201 14.52 -21.81 -26.90
C ALA A 201 13.59 -21.89 -28.13
N SER A 202 12.47 -21.17 -28.11
CA SER A 202 11.55 -21.12 -29.26
C SER A 202 12.18 -20.48 -30.52
N ARG A 203 13.26 -19.71 -30.35
CA ARG A 203 14.05 -19.09 -31.43
C ARG A 203 15.38 -19.80 -31.70
N LYS A 204 15.49 -21.10 -31.38
CA LYS A 204 16.69 -21.93 -31.59
C LYS A 204 17.96 -21.31 -30.97
N ASN A 205 17.81 -20.66 -29.80
CA ASN A 205 18.86 -19.96 -29.07
C ASN A 205 19.54 -18.83 -29.86
N ARG A 206 18.85 -18.25 -30.85
CA ARG A 206 19.29 -17.07 -31.61
C ARG A 206 18.21 -15.99 -31.58
N PRO A 207 17.86 -15.47 -30.40
CA PRO A 207 16.86 -14.41 -30.29
C PRO A 207 17.29 -13.19 -31.11
N ARG A 208 16.37 -12.70 -31.95
CA ARG A 208 16.55 -11.47 -32.71
C ARG A 208 15.43 -10.51 -32.35
N ILE A 209 15.80 -9.27 -32.10
CA ILE A 209 14.85 -8.16 -31.97
C ILE A 209 14.81 -7.49 -33.34
N ASP A 210 13.63 -7.40 -33.94
CA ASP A 210 13.44 -6.80 -35.26
C ASP A 210 13.43 -5.28 -35.15
N LYS A 211 12.78 -4.76 -34.10
CA LYS A 211 12.69 -3.31 -33.83
C LYS A 211 12.88 -2.99 -32.35
N PHE A 212 13.67 -1.96 -32.04
CA PHE A 212 13.89 -1.51 -30.67
C PHE A 212 13.47 -0.04 -30.55
N LEU A 213 12.31 0.18 -29.94
CA LEU A 213 11.67 1.48 -29.80
C LEU A 213 11.90 2.06 -28.40
N CYS A 214 12.48 3.25 -28.32
CA CYS A 214 12.66 3.97 -27.08
C CYS A 214 11.42 4.82 -26.77
N TYR A 215 10.80 4.56 -25.62
CA TYR A 215 9.75 5.43 -25.09
C TYR A 215 10.33 6.81 -24.77
N PHE A 216 11.46 6.85 -24.06
CA PHE A 216 12.21 8.08 -23.76
C PHE A 216 13.50 8.17 -24.55
N SER A 217 13.81 9.38 -25.02
CA SER A 217 15.08 9.70 -25.69
C SER A 217 16.12 10.33 -24.75
N SER A 218 15.69 10.93 -23.63
CA SER A 218 16.53 11.63 -22.65
C SER A 218 16.27 11.11 -21.23
N PRO A 219 17.30 10.99 -20.36
CA PRO A 219 18.70 11.42 -20.55
C PRO A 219 19.51 10.50 -21.47
N GLN A 220 19.05 9.27 -21.67
CA GLN A 220 19.67 8.30 -22.56
C GLN A 220 18.57 7.52 -23.29
N PRO A 221 18.70 7.28 -24.62
CA PRO A 221 17.72 6.51 -25.37
C PRO A 221 17.47 5.13 -24.73
N CYS A 222 16.21 4.83 -24.43
CA CYS A 222 15.77 3.57 -23.82
C CYS A 222 16.40 3.25 -22.44
N PHE A 223 17.18 4.15 -21.83
CA PHE A 223 18.10 3.83 -20.72
C PHE A 223 19.06 2.68 -21.04
N MET A 224 19.44 2.54 -22.31
CA MET A 224 20.32 1.48 -22.79
C MET A 224 21.74 2.01 -22.93
N ASP A 225 22.56 1.77 -21.90
CA ASP A 225 24.00 2.02 -21.94
C ASP A 225 24.79 0.87 -22.57
N ASP A 226 26.05 1.16 -22.86
CA ASP A 226 26.96 0.20 -23.50
C ASP A 226 27.09 -1.10 -22.70
N GLU A 227 27.00 -1.02 -21.37
CA GLU A 227 27.06 -2.19 -20.51
C GLU A 227 25.84 -3.10 -20.71
N ARG A 228 24.62 -2.53 -20.70
CA ARG A 228 23.38 -3.29 -20.93
C ARG A 228 23.31 -3.86 -22.34
N VAL A 229 23.73 -3.09 -23.33
CA VAL A 229 23.84 -3.57 -24.72
C VAL A 229 24.81 -4.74 -24.82
N LYS A 230 25.98 -4.67 -24.16
CA LYS A 230 26.94 -5.79 -24.10
C LYS A 230 26.33 -7.02 -23.40
N LYS A 231 25.62 -6.83 -22.28
CA LYS A 231 24.94 -7.93 -21.57
C LYS A 231 23.92 -8.64 -22.46
N LEU A 232 23.06 -7.92 -23.18
CA LEU A 232 22.13 -8.52 -24.14
C LEU A 232 22.83 -9.27 -25.28
N LYS A 233 23.88 -8.68 -25.87
CA LYS A 233 24.66 -9.35 -26.92
C LYS A 233 25.33 -10.63 -26.42
N SER A 234 25.80 -10.64 -25.16
CA SER A 234 26.38 -11.83 -24.53
C SER A 234 25.38 -12.98 -24.34
N LEU A 235 24.08 -12.67 -24.32
CA LEU A 235 22.99 -13.64 -24.32
C LEU A 235 22.65 -14.17 -25.72
N GLY A 236 23.41 -13.78 -26.75
CA GLY A 236 23.13 -14.15 -28.14
C GLY A 236 21.99 -13.36 -28.78
N VAL A 237 21.54 -12.26 -28.15
CA VAL A 237 20.48 -11.40 -28.69
C VAL A 237 21.03 -10.50 -29.78
N SER A 238 20.47 -10.61 -30.99
CA SER A 238 20.72 -9.67 -32.08
C SER A 238 19.87 -8.40 -31.88
N LEU A 239 20.53 -7.26 -31.77
CA LEU A 239 19.90 -5.96 -31.50
C LEU A 239 19.93 -5.06 -32.75
N PRO A 240 18.80 -4.44 -33.11
CA PRO A 240 18.74 -3.43 -34.17
C PRO A 240 19.23 -2.08 -33.63
N LYS A 241 19.18 -1.05 -34.47
CA LYS A 241 19.40 0.33 -34.02
C LYS A 241 18.26 0.75 -33.08
N LEU A 242 18.60 1.55 -32.06
CA LEU A 242 17.61 2.19 -31.18
C LEU A 242 16.89 3.31 -31.94
N GLU A 243 15.57 3.29 -31.88
CA GLU A 243 14.70 4.28 -32.52
C GLU A 243 13.80 4.95 -31.48
N SER A 244 13.82 6.27 -31.39
CA SER A 244 12.95 6.99 -30.44
C SER A 244 11.53 7.12 -30.97
N ALA A 245 10.54 6.70 -30.18
CA ALA A 245 9.13 6.90 -30.51
C ALA A 245 8.76 8.40 -30.45
N TRP A 246 9.37 9.12 -29.51
CA TRP A 246 9.25 10.57 -29.30
C TRP A 246 10.57 11.17 -28.83
N THR A 247 10.69 12.50 -28.95
CA THR A 247 11.75 13.31 -28.33
C THR A 247 11.29 13.76 -26.94
N ASP A 248 11.25 12.84 -25.99
CA ASP A 248 10.76 13.06 -24.63
C ASP A 248 11.86 12.80 -23.57
N ASP A 249 11.76 13.50 -22.44
CA ASP A 249 12.64 13.45 -21.28
C ASP A 249 11.88 12.91 -20.05
N VAL A 250 12.50 11.99 -19.32
CA VAL A 250 11.93 11.42 -18.10
C VAL A 250 11.66 12.43 -16.98
N LYS A 251 12.35 13.57 -16.98
CA LYS A 251 12.13 14.64 -15.99
C LYS A 251 10.80 15.36 -16.21
N ASN A 252 10.26 15.30 -17.43
CA ASN A 252 8.99 15.90 -17.78
C ASN A 252 8.20 14.97 -18.72
N PRO A 253 7.72 13.82 -18.20
CA PRO A 253 7.02 12.84 -19.00
C PRO A 253 5.65 13.40 -19.43
N LYS A 254 5.38 13.38 -20.75
CA LYS A 254 4.09 13.82 -21.28
C LYS A 254 3.03 12.76 -21.03
N GLN A 255 1.82 13.20 -20.70
CA GLN A 255 0.64 12.36 -20.66
C GLN A 255 0.32 11.81 -22.06
N ARG A 256 0.03 10.51 -22.12
CA ARG A 256 -0.29 9.79 -23.36
C ARG A 256 -1.52 8.90 -23.19
N THR A 257 -2.23 8.74 -24.28
CA THR A 257 -3.37 7.83 -24.41
C THR A 257 -2.94 6.47 -24.95
N ILE A 258 -3.83 5.48 -24.86
CA ILE A 258 -3.61 4.19 -25.52
C ILE A 258 -3.51 4.34 -27.05
N GLN A 259 -4.21 5.30 -27.66
CA GLN A 259 -4.13 5.59 -29.09
C GLN A 259 -2.73 6.09 -29.49
N ASP A 260 -2.09 6.92 -28.66
CA ASP A 260 -0.71 7.35 -28.88
C ASP A 260 0.24 6.14 -28.90
N VAL A 261 0.09 5.23 -27.93
CA VAL A 261 0.88 3.99 -27.85
C VAL A 261 0.65 3.13 -29.09
N LEU A 262 -0.61 2.87 -29.46
CA LEU A 262 -0.94 2.08 -30.64
C LEU A 262 -0.36 2.72 -31.91
N SER A 263 -0.44 4.04 -32.06
CA SER A 263 0.07 4.74 -33.26
C SER A 263 1.59 4.63 -33.44
N LYS A 264 2.35 4.52 -32.35
CA LYS A 264 3.83 4.52 -32.38
C LYS A 264 4.45 3.14 -32.30
N PHE A 265 3.83 2.23 -31.57
CA PHE A 265 4.40 0.91 -31.28
C PHE A 265 3.72 -0.24 -32.04
N SER A 266 2.59 0.00 -32.71
CA SER A 266 1.99 -1.02 -33.58
C SER A 266 2.87 -1.23 -34.81
N THR A 267 3.24 -2.48 -35.03
CA THR A 267 4.01 -2.93 -36.19
C THR A 267 3.71 -4.41 -36.43
N ASP A 268 3.94 -4.85 -37.66
CA ASP A 268 3.88 -6.26 -38.06
C ASP A 268 5.19 -7.00 -37.84
N ASP A 269 6.21 -6.40 -37.20
CA ASP A 269 7.44 -7.11 -36.81
C ASP A 269 7.18 -8.25 -35.83
N ASP A 270 7.93 -9.35 -35.91
CA ASP A 270 7.72 -10.52 -35.04
C ASP A 270 8.14 -10.22 -33.60
N VAL A 271 9.30 -9.61 -33.41
CA VAL A 271 9.85 -9.31 -32.08
C VAL A 271 10.19 -7.83 -32.00
N ILE A 272 9.49 -7.11 -31.13
CA ILE A 272 9.86 -5.73 -30.80
C ILE A 272 10.34 -5.64 -29.37
N ALA A 273 11.21 -4.69 -29.09
CA ALA A 273 11.55 -4.26 -27.75
C ALA A 273 11.08 -2.83 -27.54
N ILE A 274 10.55 -2.56 -26.36
CA ILE A 274 10.28 -1.20 -25.91
C ILE A 274 11.24 -0.93 -24.74
N GLY A 275 11.92 0.22 -24.79
CA GLY A 275 12.82 0.65 -23.73
C GLY A 275 12.10 0.91 -22.40
N ASP A 276 12.85 1.31 -21.37
CA ASP A 276 12.28 1.54 -20.04
C ASP A 276 11.06 2.47 -20.05
N VAL A 277 9.94 1.98 -19.50
CA VAL A 277 8.65 2.69 -19.40
C VAL A 277 8.29 3.03 -17.96
N PHE A 278 9.19 2.88 -16.98
CA PHE A 278 8.91 3.21 -15.59
C PHE A 278 8.35 4.63 -15.44
N PHE A 279 8.95 5.61 -16.12
CA PHE A 279 8.53 7.01 -16.09
C PHE A 279 7.36 7.35 -17.02
N ALA A 280 6.86 6.39 -17.81
CA ALA A 280 5.82 6.66 -18.81
C ALA A 280 4.50 7.06 -18.15
N ASP A 281 3.93 8.21 -18.54
CA ASP A 281 2.63 8.68 -18.05
C ASP A 281 1.53 8.31 -19.06
N VAL A 282 1.15 7.03 -19.09
CA VAL A 282 0.15 6.49 -20.02
C VAL A 282 -1.08 6.06 -19.24
N GLU A 283 -2.24 6.62 -19.59
CA GLU A 283 -3.56 6.20 -19.07
C GLU A 283 -3.54 5.97 -17.54
N ARG A 284 -2.93 6.91 -16.80
CA ARG A 284 -2.55 6.73 -15.38
C ARG A 284 -3.68 6.19 -14.52
N GLU A 285 -4.87 6.78 -14.62
CA GLU A 285 -6.05 6.37 -13.85
C GLU A 285 -6.48 4.94 -14.19
N TRP A 286 -6.43 4.58 -15.48
CA TRP A 286 -6.81 3.26 -15.95
C TRP A 286 -5.78 2.18 -15.54
N VAL A 287 -4.49 2.47 -15.66
CA VAL A 287 -3.42 1.53 -15.30
C VAL A 287 -3.34 1.31 -13.78
N THR A 288 -3.63 2.34 -12.98
CA THR A 288 -3.54 2.28 -11.51
C THR A 288 -4.86 1.91 -10.81
N GLN A 289 -5.92 1.65 -11.57
CA GLN A 289 -7.21 1.26 -11.00
C GLN A 289 -7.11 -0.07 -10.20
N PRO A 290 -7.99 -0.29 -9.21
CA PRO A 290 -8.08 -1.57 -8.51
C PRO A 290 -8.28 -2.77 -9.46
N GLY A 291 -7.44 -3.80 -9.30
CA GLY A 291 -7.45 -4.98 -10.16
C GLY A 291 -6.77 -4.81 -11.52
N GLY A 292 -6.21 -3.62 -11.81
CA GLY A 292 -5.41 -3.35 -13.01
C GLY A 292 -6.22 -3.23 -14.31
N PRO A 293 -5.54 -2.91 -15.43
CA PRO A 293 -6.20 -2.63 -16.72
C PRO A 293 -6.50 -3.88 -17.56
N ILE A 294 -5.96 -5.05 -17.20
CA ILE A 294 -6.07 -6.28 -18.00
C ILE A 294 -7.21 -7.16 -17.47
N ALA A 295 -8.10 -7.62 -18.34
CA ALA A 295 -9.20 -8.50 -17.97
C ALA A 295 -8.68 -9.89 -17.56
N HIS A 296 -9.08 -10.39 -16.39
CA HIS A 296 -8.68 -11.71 -15.88
C HIS A 296 -9.73 -12.32 -14.93
N LYS A 297 -9.65 -13.64 -14.70
CA LYS A 297 -10.60 -14.36 -13.80
C LYS A 297 -10.15 -14.48 -12.35
N CYS A 298 -8.88 -14.18 -12.06
CA CYS A 298 -8.32 -14.23 -10.71
C CYS A 298 -8.72 -13.03 -9.86
N LYS A 299 -8.46 -13.11 -8.55
CA LYS A 299 -8.61 -11.97 -7.64
C LYS A 299 -7.60 -10.86 -7.96
N THR A 300 -6.35 -11.22 -8.20
CA THR A 300 -5.29 -10.34 -8.68
C THR A 300 -4.50 -11.05 -9.78
N LEU A 301 -4.04 -10.31 -10.78
CA LEU A 301 -3.27 -10.86 -11.89
C LEU A 301 -1.81 -11.15 -11.48
N ILE A 302 -1.23 -10.27 -10.69
CA ILE A 302 0.17 -10.34 -10.27
C ILE A 302 0.20 -10.66 -8.77
N GLU A 303 0.94 -11.71 -8.43
CA GLU A 303 1.13 -12.18 -7.06
C GLU A 303 2.62 -12.43 -6.81
N PRO A 304 3.09 -12.24 -5.57
CA PRO A 304 4.38 -12.71 -5.13
C PRO A 304 4.51 -14.21 -5.36
N SER A 305 5.74 -14.70 -5.48
CA SER A 305 5.99 -16.14 -5.54
C SER A 305 5.37 -16.84 -4.33
N ARG A 306 4.94 -18.08 -4.51
CA ARG A 306 4.29 -18.86 -3.44
C ARG A 306 5.14 -18.95 -2.16
N PHE A 307 6.46 -18.99 -2.31
CA PHE A 307 7.38 -19.02 -1.16
C PHE A 307 7.33 -17.73 -0.36
N ILE A 308 7.28 -16.57 -1.02
CA ILE A 308 7.19 -15.26 -0.37
C ILE A 308 5.84 -15.12 0.32
N LEU A 309 4.74 -15.46 -0.37
CA LEU A 309 3.39 -15.37 0.20
C LEU A 309 3.23 -16.22 1.46
N LEU A 310 3.66 -17.48 1.42
CA LEU A 310 3.59 -18.37 2.57
C LEU A 310 4.51 -17.91 3.71
N THR A 311 5.67 -17.36 3.40
CA THR A 311 6.60 -16.82 4.40
C THR A 311 6.00 -15.59 5.10
N ALA A 312 5.37 -14.68 4.35
CA ALA A 312 4.64 -13.55 4.90
C ALA A 312 3.51 -13.99 5.84
N GLN A 313 2.72 -14.98 5.42
CA GLN A 313 1.64 -15.53 6.25
C GLN A 313 2.17 -16.15 7.55
N ARG A 314 3.30 -16.87 7.49
CA ARG A 314 3.95 -17.43 8.68
C ARG A 314 4.49 -16.34 9.61
N PHE A 315 5.06 -15.27 9.05
CA PHE A 315 5.51 -14.12 9.83
C PHE A 315 4.32 -13.48 10.58
N VAL A 316 3.22 -13.21 9.85
CA VAL A 316 1.98 -12.67 10.43
C VAL A 316 1.46 -13.60 11.53
N GLN A 317 1.37 -14.91 11.28
CA GLN A 317 0.93 -15.91 12.26
C GLN A 317 1.81 -15.93 13.51
N THR A 318 3.13 -15.71 13.36
CA THR A 318 4.10 -15.84 14.47
C THR A 318 4.14 -14.57 15.33
N PHE A 319 4.16 -13.38 14.71
CA PHE A 319 4.50 -12.14 15.41
C PHE A 319 3.38 -11.10 15.48
N LEU A 320 2.42 -11.13 14.55
CA LEU A 320 1.50 -10.00 14.35
C LEU A 320 0.05 -10.34 14.71
N GLY A 321 -0.39 -11.57 14.41
CA GLY A 321 -1.80 -11.93 14.48
C GLY A 321 -2.60 -11.35 13.30
N ARG A 322 -3.94 -11.50 13.38
CA ARG A 322 -4.85 -11.09 12.29
C ARG A 322 -4.96 -9.58 12.14
N ASP A 323 -4.98 -8.88 13.27
CA ASP A 323 -5.24 -7.45 13.34
C ASP A 323 -3.93 -6.74 13.66
N PHE A 324 -3.29 -6.18 12.63
CA PHE A 324 -2.06 -5.40 12.73
C PHE A 324 -2.07 -4.23 11.73
N ILE A 325 -1.37 -3.15 12.09
CA ILE A 325 -1.08 -2.05 11.19
C ILE A 325 0.26 -2.34 10.54
N ALA A 326 0.41 -2.05 9.25
CA ALA A 326 1.72 -2.00 8.63
C ALA A 326 2.15 -0.55 8.42
N LEU A 327 3.40 -0.25 8.74
CA LEU A 327 4.02 1.06 8.57
C LEU A 327 5.21 0.91 7.63
N HIS A 328 5.17 1.60 6.50
CA HIS A 328 6.34 1.83 5.67
C HIS A 328 6.97 3.19 6.00
N PHE A 329 8.05 3.14 6.78
CA PHE A 329 8.77 4.33 7.24
C PHE A 329 10.08 4.50 6.46
N ARG A 330 10.04 5.30 5.39
CA ARG A 330 11.18 5.52 4.49
C ARG A 330 12.04 6.68 4.97
N ARG A 331 13.33 6.42 5.20
CA ARG A 331 14.29 7.36 5.79
C ARG A 331 15.58 7.50 4.98
N HIS A 332 16.21 6.39 4.59
CA HIS A 332 17.54 6.44 3.97
C HIS A 332 17.52 7.13 2.59
N GLY A 333 18.37 8.16 2.46
CA GLY A 333 18.42 9.05 1.27
C GLY A 333 17.14 9.86 1.02
N PHE A 334 16.12 9.71 1.86
CA PHE A 334 14.78 10.25 1.63
C PHE A 334 14.65 11.70 2.11
N LEU A 335 15.42 12.10 3.12
CA LEU A 335 15.47 13.47 3.60
C LEU A 335 15.76 14.46 2.46
N LYS A 336 16.85 14.24 1.72
CA LYS A 336 17.22 15.08 0.56
C LYS A 336 16.15 15.09 -0.53
N PHE A 337 15.58 13.92 -0.83
CA PHE A 337 14.50 13.82 -1.83
C PHE A 337 13.25 14.60 -1.41
N CYS A 338 12.87 14.54 -0.13
CA CYS A 338 11.69 15.22 0.38
C CYS A 338 11.91 16.72 0.54
N ASN A 339 13.10 17.17 0.96
CA ASN A 339 13.38 18.61 1.09
C ASN A 339 13.41 19.35 -0.26
N ALA A 340 13.68 18.64 -1.36
CA ALA A 340 13.52 19.19 -2.71
C ALA A 340 12.05 19.45 -3.11
N LYS A 341 11.07 19.08 -2.27
CA LYS A 341 9.64 19.33 -2.49
C LYS A 341 9.13 20.43 -1.55
N GLN A 342 8.05 21.09 -1.95
CA GLN A 342 7.42 22.17 -1.20
C GLN A 342 5.92 21.86 -0.99
N PRO A 343 5.47 21.56 0.24
CA PRO A 343 6.28 21.34 1.45
C PRO A 343 7.09 20.03 1.40
N SER A 344 8.07 19.90 2.31
CA SER A 344 8.82 18.64 2.47
C SER A 344 7.90 17.49 2.85
N CYS A 345 8.21 16.28 2.38
CA CYS A 345 7.53 15.04 2.77
C CYS A 345 8.21 14.26 3.91
N PHE A 346 9.24 14.85 4.55
CA PHE A 346 10.03 14.16 5.58
C PHE A 346 9.64 14.63 6.99
N TYR A 347 8.92 13.80 7.72
CA TYR A 347 8.45 14.12 9.07
C TYR A 347 9.51 13.78 10.14
N PRO A 348 9.78 14.68 11.11
CA PRO A 348 10.54 14.34 12.31
C PRO A 348 9.92 13.16 13.06
N VAL A 349 10.75 12.32 13.69
CA VAL A 349 10.29 11.11 14.41
C VAL A 349 9.19 11.41 15.43
N PRO A 350 9.24 12.50 16.25
CA PRO A 350 8.16 12.82 17.17
C PRO A 350 6.81 13.10 16.49
N GLN A 351 6.81 13.91 15.42
CA GLN A 351 5.59 14.18 14.67
C GLN A 351 5.06 12.91 14.01
N ALA A 352 5.94 12.10 13.41
CA ALA A 352 5.56 10.82 12.83
C ALA A 352 4.87 9.91 13.87
N ALA A 353 5.42 9.82 15.08
CA ALA A 353 4.85 9.03 16.17
C ALA A 353 3.44 9.51 16.55
N ASP A 354 3.22 10.82 16.65
CA ASP A 354 1.88 11.39 16.92
C ASP A 354 0.87 11.02 15.83
N CYS A 355 1.27 11.11 14.56
CA CYS A 355 0.44 10.69 13.43
C CYS A 355 0.12 9.19 13.48
N ILE A 356 1.12 8.35 13.73
CA ILE A 356 0.94 6.89 13.83
C ILE A 356 0.02 6.55 15.00
N ASN A 357 0.19 7.16 16.18
CA ASN A 357 -0.67 6.91 17.34
C ASN A 357 -2.15 7.21 17.05
N ARG A 358 -2.45 8.25 16.27
CA ARG A 358 -3.83 8.53 15.82
C ARG A 358 -4.39 7.40 14.96
N VAL A 359 -3.60 6.79 14.08
CA VAL A 359 -4.03 5.61 13.30
C VAL A 359 -4.22 4.40 14.20
N VAL A 360 -3.32 4.16 15.15
CA VAL A 360 -3.43 3.06 16.12
C VAL A 360 -4.72 3.18 16.93
N GLU A 361 -5.05 4.38 17.40
CA GLU A 361 -6.30 4.66 18.11
C GLU A 361 -7.52 4.39 17.22
N ARG A 362 -7.54 4.88 15.97
CA ARG A 362 -8.64 4.65 15.02
C ARG A 362 -8.81 3.19 14.62
N ALA A 363 -7.70 2.47 14.43
CA ALA A 363 -7.68 1.07 14.01
C ALA A 363 -7.90 0.09 15.15
N ASN A 364 -7.84 0.55 16.40
CA ASN A 364 -7.98 -0.27 17.60
C ASN A 364 -7.15 -1.57 17.52
N THR A 365 -5.91 -1.43 17.05
CA THR A 365 -5.07 -2.55 16.64
C THR A 365 -3.87 -2.67 17.57
N PRO A 366 -3.52 -3.88 18.06
CA PRO A 366 -2.57 -4.03 19.16
C PRO A 366 -1.09 -3.98 18.75
N VAL A 367 -0.75 -4.06 17.46
CA VAL A 367 0.63 -4.24 16.96
C VAL A 367 0.86 -3.48 15.65
N ILE A 368 2.07 -2.94 15.48
CA ILE A 368 2.55 -2.36 14.21
C ILE A 368 3.67 -3.22 13.65
N TYR A 369 3.54 -3.64 12.39
CA TYR A 369 4.65 -4.12 11.57
C TYR A 369 5.40 -2.95 10.94
N LEU A 370 6.72 -2.88 11.11
CA LEU A 370 7.58 -1.83 10.59
C LEU A 370 8.44 -2.33 9.42
N SER A 371 8.11 -1.85 8.21
CA SER A 371 8.94 -1.95 7.01
C SER A 371 9.75 -0.66 6.88
N THR A 372 11.07 -0.70 7.04
CA THR A 372 11.89 0.52 7.09
C THR A 372 13.33 0.28 6.66
N ASP A 373 13.95 1.35 6.20
CA ASP A 373 15.40 1.49 6.00
C ASP A 373 16.02 2.50 6.97
N ALA A 374 15.29 2.85 8.04
CA ALA A 374 15.74 3.74 9.10
C ALA A 374 16.86 3.13 9.95
N ALA A 375 17.74 3.98 10.47
CA ALA A 375 18.75 3.55 11.43
C ALA A 375 18.10 3.10 12.76
N GLU A 376 18.80 2.26 13.53
CA GLU A 376 18.29 1.78 14.82
C GLU A 376 17.95 2.92 15.78
N SER A 377 18.73 4.00 15.79
CA SER A 377 18.48 5.20 16.60
C SER A 377 17.12 5.84 16.31
N GLU A 378 16.72 5.91 15.04
CA GLU A 378 15.42 6.44 14.64
C GLU A 378 14.30 5.47 15.02
N THR A 379 14.48 4.16 14.77
CA THR A 379 13.45 3.17 15.12
C THR A 379 13.27 2.99 16.63
N GLY A 380 14.35 3.13 17.41
CA GLY A 380 14.32 3.09 18.86
C GLY A 380 13.61 4.29 19.47
N LEU A 381 13.88 5.49 18.95
CA LEU A 381 13.13 6.69 19.34
C LEU A 381 11.65 6.54 18.97
N LEU A 382 11.34 6.11 17.75
CA LEU A 382 9.96 5.88 17.32
C LEU A 382 9.24 4.90 18.28
N GLN A 383 9.84 3.75 18.58
CA GLN A 383 9.27 2.77 19.51
C GLN A 383 8.97 3.39 20.90
N SER A 384 9.83 4.28 21.40
CA SER A 384 9.61 4.93 22.71
C SER A 384 8.43 5.90 22.73
N LEU A 385 8.02 6.43 21.57
CA LEU A 385 6.97 7.43 21.42
C LEU A 385 5.61 6.83 21.02
N LEU A 386 5.59 5.56 20.61
CA LEU A 386 4.36 4.84 20.28
C LEU A 386 3.70 4.32 21.56
N VAL A 387 2.86 5.16 22.16
CA VAL A 387 2.16 4.89 23.41
C VAL A 387 0.68 5.21 23.26
N LEU A 388 -0.18 4.23 23.55
CA LEU A 388 -1.64 4.40 23.58
C LEU A 388 -2.15 4.07 24.99
N ASN A 389 -2.88 5.02 25.61
CA ASN A 389 -3.43 4.87 26.96
C ASN A 389 -2.40 4.43 28.01
N GLY A 390 -1.19 5.00 27.95
CA GLY A 390 -0.09 4.69 28.86
C GLY A 390 0.60 3.34 28.62
N LYS A 391 0.23 2.61 27.57
CA LYS A 391 0.87 1.35 27.18
C LYS A 391 1.64 1.53 25.87
N THR A 392 2.85 0.99 25.83
CA THR A 392 3.66 0.94 24.61
C THR A 392 2.96 0.08 23.56
N VAL A 393 2.88 0.59 22.33
CA VAL A 393 2.43 -0.15 21.15
C VAL A 393 3.64 -0.89 20.58
N PRO A 394 3.64 -2.24 20.48
CA PRO A 394 4.76 -2.97 19.94
C PRO A 394 5.03 -2.63 18.48
N LEU A 395 6.29 -2.32 18.16
CA LEU A 395 6.78 -2.05 16.82
C LEU A 395 7.66 -3.22 16.36
N VAL A 396 7.08 -4.11 15.57
CA VAL A 396 7.70 -5.37 15.15
C VAL A 396 8.43 -5.17 13.81
N LYS A 397 9.74 -5.39 13.80
CA LYS A 397 10.54 -5.52 12.56
C LYS A 397 10.79 -7.00 12.27
N ARG A 398 11.09 -7.35 11.01
CA ARG A 398 11.64 -8.68 10.73
C ARG A 398 12.92 -8.86 11.55
N PRO A 399 13.06 -9.95 12.32
CA PRO A 399 14.28 -10.18 13.06
C PRO A 399 15.42 -10.44 12.07
N GLY A 400 16.64 -10.15 12.50
CA GLY A 400 17.83 -10.61 11.78
C GLY A 400 17.83 -12.13 11.66
N ARG A 401 18.57 -12.64 10.68
CA ARG A 401 18.66 -14.07 10.42
C ARG A 401 19.04 -14.85 11.67
N SER A 402 18.28 -15.90 11.96
CA SER A 402 18.62 -16.88 13.00
C SER A 402 18.10 -18.27 12.59
N SER A 403 18.94 -19.30 12.72
CA SER A 403 18.56 -20.69 12.39
C SER A 403 17.47 -21.26 13.34
N ALA A 404 17.25 -20.59 14.46
CA ALA A 404 16.16 -20.91 15.38
C ALA A 404 14.79 -20.48 14.82
N GLU A 405 14.75 -19.43 14.00
CA GLU A 405 13.53 -18.94 13.38
C GLU A 405 12.96 -19.97 12.40
N LYS A 406 11.63 -20.13 12.41
CA LYS A 406 10.92 -21.09 11.55
C LYS A 406 10.02 -20.42 10.51
N TRP A 407 9.76 -19.13 10.68
CA TRP A 407 8.86 -18.38 9.81
C TRP A 407 9.45 -18.22 8.41
N ASP A 408 10.77 -18.03 8.27
CA ASP A 408 11.52 -17.84 7.02
C ASP A 408 12.12 -19.13 6.43
N ALA A 409 11.96 -20.27 7.10
CA ALA A 409 12.60 -21.52 6.72
C ALA A 409 12.28 -21.99 5.29
N LEU A 410 11.16 -21.54 4.69
CA LEU A 410 10.85 -21.81 3.28
C LEU A 410 11.83 -21.11 2.33
N LEU A 411 12.15 -19.85 2.57
CA LEU A 411 13.08 -19.11 1.72
C LEU A 411 14.46 -19.78 1.77
N TYR A 412 14.91 -20.14 2.97
CA TYR A 412 16.19 -20.82 3.18
C TYR A 412 16.30 -22.16 2.45
N ARG A 413 15.29 -23.03 2.56
CA ARG A 413 15.31 -24.35 1.91
C ARG A 413 15.34 -24.27 0.39
N HIS A 414 14.98 -23.13 -0.17
CA HIS A 414 14.92 -22.89 -1.62
C HIS A 414 16.02 -21.92 -2.10
N GLY A 415 16.99 -21.56 -1.26
CA GLY A 415 18.11 -20.70 -1.65
C GLY A 415 17.69 -19.27 -2.00
N LEU A 416 16.59 -18.80 -1.41
CA LEU A 416 16.02 -17.46 -1.61
C LEU A 416 16.33 -16.52 -0.43
N GLU A 417 17.06 -16.97 0.57
CA GLU A 417 17.47 -16.15 1.70
C GLU A 417 18.49 -15.08 1.30
N ALA A 418 18.46 -13.93 2.00
CA ALA A 418 19.36 -12.79 1.78
C ALA A 418 19.32 -12.17 0.37
N ASP A 419 18.42 -12.61 -0.50
CA ASP A 419 18.12 -11.95 -1.76
C ASP A 419 17.29 -10.69 -1.47
N SER A 420 17.90 -9.52 -1.71
CA SER A 420 17.28 -8.23 -1.39
C SER A 420 15.97 -7.98 -2.12
N GLN A 421 15.74 -8.62 -3.28
CA GLN A 421 14.47 -8.53 -4.02
C GLN A 421 13.42 -9.39 -3.34
N VAL A 422 13.78 -10.59 -2.91
CA VAL A 422 12.89 -11.47 -2.14
C VAL A 422 12.49 -10.81 -0.82
N GLU A 423 13.45 -10.22 -0.11
CA GLU A 423 13.20 -9.51 1.15
C GLU A 423 12.29 -8.30 0.98
N ALA A 424 12.54 -7.46 -0.02
CA ALA A 424 11.70 -6.30 -0.31
C ALA A 424 10.27 -6.72 -0.70
N MET A 425 10.12 -7.79 -1.50
CA MET A 425 8.80 -8.31 -1.87
C MET A 425 8.08 -8.96 -0.68
N LEU A 426 8.82 -9.60 0.23
CA LEU A 426 8.31 -10.12 1.48
C LEU A 426 7.76 -9.01 2.38
N ASP A 427 8.52 -7.91 2.56
CA ASP A 427 8.07 -6.73 3.30
C ASP A 427 6.79 -6.15 2.70
N LYS A 428 6.73 -5.98 1.37
CA LYS A 428 5.50 -5.55 0.68
C LYS A 428 4.33 -6.49 0.92
N THR A 429 4.58 -7.79 0.88
CA THR A 429 3.56 -8.82 1.07
C THR A 429 3.00 -8.76 2.49
N ILE A 430 3.85 -8.64 3.52
CA ILE A 430 3.40 -8.48 4.91
C ILE A 430 2.59 -7.19 5.05
N CYS A 431 3.06 -6.07 4.50
CA CYS A 431 2.32 -4.81 4.50
C CYS A 431 0.97 -4.90 3.78
N ALA A 432 0.89 -5.63 2.67
CA ALA A 432 -0.34 -5.80 1.91
C ALA A 432 -1.38 -6.68 2.64
N LEU A 433 -0.96 -7.49 3.61
CA LEU A 433 -1.84 -8.33 4.44
C LEU A 433 -2.44 -7.58 5.65
N SER A 434 -1.97 -6.38 5.97
CA SER A 434 -2.36 -5.65 7.18
C SER A 434 -3.82 -5.20 7.18
N THR A 435 -4.35 -4.87 8.37
CA THR A 435 -5.70 -4.30 8.51
C THR A 435 -5.74 -2.85 8.04
N ALA A 436 -4.73 -2.06 8.44
CA ALA A 436 -4.50 -0.70 7.95
C ALA A 436 -3.04 -0.52 7.55
N PHE A 437 -2.76 0.41 6.65
CA PHE A 437 -1.42 0.69 6.15
C PHE A 437 -1.08 2.17 6.20
N ILE A 438 0.09 2.50 6.76
CA ILE A 438 0.64 3.86 6.81
C ILE A 438 1.87 3.90 5.91
N GLY A 439 1.85 4.75 4.89
CA GLY A 439 2.87 4.83 3.87
C GLY A 439 3.66 6.13 3.86
N SER A 440 4.94 6.10 3.47
CA SER A 440 5.70 7.33 3.24
C SER A 440 5.35 7.94 1.88
N SER A 441 4.88 9.20 1.87
CA SER A 441 4.46 9.93 0.65
C SER A 441 5.61 10.11 -0.33
N GLY A 442 5.37 9.82 -1.62
CA GLY A 442 6.36 9.93 -2.68
C GLY A 442 7.34 8.76 -2.78
N SER A 443 7.14 7.69 -2.01
CA SER A 443 7.89 6.45 -2.18
C SER A 443 7.17 5.47 -3.11
N THR A 444 7.85 5.02 -4.16
CA THR A 444 7.31 3.98 -5.06
C THR A 444 7.04 2.66 -4.36
N PHE A 445 7.71 2.38 -3.24
CA PHE A 445 7.45 1.21 -2.40
C PHE A 445 6.09 1.32 -1.69
N THR A 446 5.75 2.51 -1.19
CA THR A 446 4.43 2.82 -0.64
C THR A 446 3.34 2.65 -1.69
N GLU A 447 3.51 3.27 -2.86
CA GLU A 447 2.51 3.23 -3.94
C GLU A 447 2.17 1.81 -4.37
N ASP A 448 3.21 0.97 -4.47
CA ASP A 448 3.03 -0.42 -4.86
C ASP A 448 2.29 -1.24 -3.79
N ILE A 449 2.54 -0.99 -2.49
CA ILE A 449 1.76 -1.63 -1.42
C ILE A 449 0.30 -1.20 -1.47
N LEU A 450 0.02 0.11 -1.63
CA LEU A 450 -1.36 0.61 -1.73
C LEU A 450 -2.09 -0.04 -2.91
N ARG A 451 -1.42 -0.19 -4.05
CA ARG A 451 -1.94 -0.89 -5.22
C ARG A 451 -2.20 -2.38 -4.94
N LEU A 452 -1.26 -3.09 -4.32
CA LEU A 452 -1.43 -4.50 -3.92
C LEU A 452 -2.63 -4.66 -2.98
N ARG A 453 -2.76 -3.79 -1.98
CA ARG A 453 -3.89 -3.81 -1.03
C ARG A 453 -5.24 -3.62 -1.73
N LYS A 454 -5.30 -2.70 -2.68
CA LYS A 454 -6.49 -2.51 -3.54
C LYS A 454 -6.78 -3.75 -4.36
N GLY A 455 -5.78 -4.37 -4.98
CA GLY A 455 -5.94 -5.61 -5.76
C GLY A 455 -6.36 -6.82 -4.91
N TRP A 456 -5.83 -6.94 -3.69
CA TRP A 456 -6.09 -8.06 -2.79
C TRP A 456 -7.35 -7.86 -1.94
N GLY A 457 -8.03 -6.73 -2.05
CA GLY A 457 -9.21 -6.43 -1.24
C GLY A 457 -8.88 -6.37 0.25
N SER A 458 -7.65 -5.98 0.59
CA SER A 458 -7.22 -5.67 1.95
C SER A 458 -7.17 -4.17 2.22
N ALA A 459 -7.33 -3.33 1.19
CA ALA A 459 -7.41 -1.88 1.36
C ALA A 459 -8.49 -1.48 2.37
N SER A 460 -8.18 -0.50 3.21
CA SER A 460 -9.04 -0.03 4.29
C SER A 460 -9.23 1.48 4.25
N MET A 461 -10.28 1.98 4.91
CA MET A 461 -10.49 3.43 5.07
C MET A 461 -9.42 4.11 5.94
N CYS A 462 -8.59 3.33 6.64
CA CYS A 462 -7.47 3.82 7.44
C CYS A 462 -6.13 3.71 6.73
N ASP A 463 -6.13 3.31 5.45
CA ASP A 463 -4.91 3.36 4.65
C ASP A 463 -4.58 4.82 4.36
N GLU A 464 -3.38 5.25 4.76
CA GLU A 464 -2.99 6.64 4.63
C GLU A 464 -1.51 6.86 4.38
N TYR A 465 -1.16 8.05 3.89
CA TYR A 465 0.20 8.53 3.98
C TYR A 465 0.49 9.01 5.40
N LEU A 466 1.72 8.82 5.86
CA LEU A 466 2.20 9.28 7.15
C LEU A 466 1.92 10.78 7.29
N CYS A 467 1.19 11.14 8.35
CA CYS A 467 0.75 12.50 8.67
C CYS A 467 -0.18 13.17 7.63
N GLN A 468 -0.57 12.48 6.55
CA GLN A 468 -1.51 12.97 5.54
C GLN A 468 -1.15 14.40 5.06
N ASP A 469 -2.12 15.32 5.10
CA ASP A 469 -2.01 16.71 4.63
C ASP A 469 -1.32 17.65 5.64
N GLU A 470 -0.73 17.12 6.71
CA GLU A 470 0.06 17.92 7.64
C GLU A 470 1.45 18.20 7.06
N VAL A 471 1.98 19.40 7.36
CA VAL A 471 3.33 19.81 6.99
C VAL A 471 4.31 19.37 8.09
N PRO A 472 5.55 18.95 7.76
CA PRO A 472 6.57 18.72 8.77
C PRO A 472 6.74 19.95 9.68
N ASN A 473 6.70 19.74 10.99
CA ASN A 473 6.80 20.81 11.99
C ASN A 473 8.23 21.35 12.16
N PHE A 474 9.19 20.72 11.49
CA PHE A 474 10.57 21.17 11.39
C PHE A 474 11.14 20.70 10.04
N ILE A 475 11.69 21.63 9.28
CA ILE A 475 12.38 21.39 8.01
C ILE A 475 13.73 22.08 8.15
N ALA A 476 14.82 21.32 7.95
CA ALA A 476 16.16 21.89 7.94
C ALA A 476 16.33 22.78 6.70
N GLU A 477 17.19 23.79 6.79
CA GLU A 477 17.62 24.58 5.63
C GLU A 477 18.29 23.68 4.58
N ASP A 478 18.20 24.09 3.31
CA ASP A 478 18.85 23.38 2.22
C ASP A 478 20.38 23.47 2.34
N GLU A 479 21.08 22.39 1.96
CA GLU A 479 22.55 22.35 1.87
C GLU A 479 23.13 23.30 0.82
#